data_AF-D5X772-F1
#
_entry.id   AF-D5X772-F1
#
_cell.length_a   1.000
_cell.length_b   1.000
_cell.length_c   1.000
_cell.angle_alpha   90.00
_cell.angle_beta   90.00
_cell.angle_gamma   90.00
#
_symmetry.space_group_name_H-M   'P 1'
#
loop_
_entity.id
_entity.type
_entity.pdbx_description
1 polymer ?
#
loop_
_entity_poly.entity_id
_entity_poly.type
_entity_poly.pdbx_seq_one_letter_code
_entity_poly.pdbx_strand_id
1 'polypeptide(L)'
;MAQTRKAPPPPPQTPGRPRKGEEREPLSDAERARRYAARKRAKARNAALVAVTVYLSPQATDRLTELGIRRQATRAEVLEKLILQADPFARE
;
A
#
# COMPACT_ATOMS: atom_id res chain seq x y z
N MET A 1 -12.57 48.62 -19.70
CA MET A 1 -12.70 47.21 -20.14
C MET A 1 -12.62 46.33 -18.89
N ALA A 2 -13.71 45.64 -18.53
CA ALA A 2 -13.80 44.85 -17.30
C ALA A 2 -13.12 43.48 -17.48
N GLN A 3 -12.04 43.23 -16.72
CA GLN A 3 -11.39 41.92 -16.69
C GLN A 3 -12.20 40.97 -15.80
N THR A 4 -12.92 40.05 -16.43
CA THR A 4 -13.55 38.91 -15.72
C THR A 4 -12.45 37.95 -15.26
N ARG A 5 -12.13 38.00 -13.96
CA ARG A 5 -11.29 36.99 -13.30
C ARG A 5 -11.96 35.63 -13.44
N LYS A 6 -11.45 34.77 -14.33
CA LYS A 6 -11.87 33.36 -14.41
C LYS A 6 -11.48 32.67 -13.10
N ALA A 7 -12.46 32.01 -12.47
CA ALA A 7 -12.23 31.20 -11.28
C ALA A 7 -11.20 30.09 -11.57
N PRO A 8 -10.35 29.72 -10.60
CA PRO A 8 -9.39 28.63 -10.78
C PRO A 8 -10.12 27.30 -11.04
N PRO A 9 -9.52 26.38 -11.81
CA PRO A 9 -10.13 25.09 -12.11
C PRO A 9 -10.35 24.29 -10.82
N PRO A 10 -11.42 23.46 -10.76
CA PRO A 10 -11.70 22.63 -9.59
C PRO A 10 -10.56 21.64 -9.34
N PRO A 11 -10.32 21.24 -8.08
CA PRO A 11 -9.26 20.31 -7.73
C PRO A 11 -9.44 18.96 -8.44
N PRO A 12 -8.34 18.29 -8.82
CA PRO A 12 -8.39 16.98 -9.46
C PRO A 12 -9.10 15.96 -8.56
N GLN A 13 -10.01 15.18 -9.15
CA GLN A 13 -10.81 14.19 -8.43
C GLN A 13 -9.92 13.05 -7.94
N THR A 14 -10.08 12.67 -6.67
CA THR A 14 -9.45 11.46 -6.12
C THR A 14 -10.13 10.23 -6.75
N PRO A 15 -9.39 9.32 -7.40
CA PRO A 15 -9.98 8.12 -7.98
C PRO A 15 -10.76 7.32 -6.93
N GLY A 16 -12.06 7.08 -7.17
CA GLY A 16 -12.93 6.28 -6.31
C GLY A 16 -13.77 7.04 -5.28
N ARG A 17 -13.67 8.38 -5.21
CA ARG A 17 -14.57 9.20 -4.40
C ARG A 17 -15.86 9.51 -5.21
N PRO A 18 -17.03 9.03 -4.78
CA PRO A 18 -18.29 9.34 -5.46
C PRO A 18 -18.55 10.85 -5.40
N ARG A 19 -19.11 11.40 -6.47
CA ARG A 19 -19.50 12.81 -6.54
C ARG A 19 -20.63 13.07 -5.54
N LYS A 20 -20.75 14.33 -5.11
CA LYS A 20 -21.89 14.77 -4.30
C LYS A 20 -23.18 14.54 -5.12
N GLY A 21 -24.01 13.58 -4.70
CA GLY A 21 -25.23 13.17 -5.42
C GLY A 21 -25.10 11.89 -6.26
N GLU A 22 -23.92 11.26 -6.31
CA GLU A 22 -23.73 9.98 -6.99
C GLU A 22 -24.02 8.85 -6.00
N GLU A 23 -25.20 8.23 -6.13
CA GLU A 23 -25.55 7.03 -5.38
C GLU A 23 -24.65 5.88 -5.82
N ARG A 24 -23.86 5.34 -4.88
CA ARG A 24 -23.13 4.10 -5.13
C ARG A 24 -24.16 2.99 -5.25
N GLU A 25 -24.09 2.22 -6.34
CA GLU A 25 -24.87 1.00 -6.46
C GLU A 25 -24.67 0.13 -5.20
N PRO A 26 -25.75 -0.34 -4.57
CA PRO A 26 -25.64 -1.17 -3.39
C PRO A 26 -24.93 -2.48 -3.77
N LEU A 27 -23.83 -2.77 -3.06
CA LEU A 27 -23.10 -4.02 -3.24
C LEU A 27 -24.04 -5.20 -3.00
N SER A 28 -24.05 -6.13 -3.96
CA SER A 28 -24.71 -7.43 -3.79
C SER A 28 -24.19 -8.13 -2.53
N ASP A 29 -25.02 -9.00 -1.94
CA ASP A 29 -24.63 -9.73 -0.73
C ASP A 29 -23.39 -10.62 -0.96
N ALA A 30 -23.26 -11.18 -2.17
CA ALA A 30 -22.07 -11.93 -2.58
C ALA A 30 -20.81 -11.05 -2.58
N GLU A 31 -20.90 -9.82 -3.09
CA GLU A 31 -19.75 -8.92 -3.12
C GLU A 31 -19.44 -8.35 -1.73
N ARG A 32 -20.47 -8.11 -0.92
CA ARG A 32 -20.32 -7.74 0.49
C ARG A 32 -19.61 -8.84 1.29
N ALA A 33 -19.99 -10.10 1.10
CA ALA A 33 -19.35 -11.25 1.74
C ALA A 33 -17.89 -11.40 1.30
N ARG A 34 -17.59 -11.25 -0.01
CA ARG A 34 -16.21 -11.26 -0.53
C ARG A 34 -15.35 -10.15 0.09
N ARG A 35 -15.87 -8.92 0.16
CA ARG A 35 -15.15 -7.79 0.80
C ARG A 35 -14.96 -8.03 2.29
N TYR A 36 -15.95 -8.54 2.99
CA TYR A 36 -15.83 -8.89 4.41
C TYR A 36 -14.76 -9.96 4.65
N ALA A 37 -14.76 -11.04 3.86
CA ALA A 37 -13.75 -12.09 3.94
C ALA A 37 -12.34 -11.56 3.65
N ALA A 38 -12.18 -10.72 2.62
CA ALA A 38 -10.92 -10.05 2.30
C ALA A 38 -10.44 -9.16 3.46
N ARG A 39 -11.33 -8.36 4.06
CA ARG A 39 -11.00 -7.51 5.23
C ARG A 39 -10.64 -8.36 6.45
N LYS A 40 -11.33 -9.47 6.70
CA LYS A 40 -11.02 -10.39 7.80
C LYS A 40 -9.64 -11.02 7.62
N ARG A 41 -9.31 -11.50 6.41
CA ARG A 41 -7.97 -12.03 6.08
C ARG A 41 -6.88 -10.98 6.21
N ALA A 42 -7.11 -9.76 5.71
CA ALA A 42 -6.17 -8.65 5.86
C ALA A 42 -5.96 -8.27 7.33
N LYS A 43 -7.03 -8.23 8.14
CA LYS A 43 -6.95 -7.96 9.58
C LYS A 43 -6.15 -9.04 10.31
N ALA A 44 -6.39 -10.32 10.01
CA ALA A 44 -5.64 -11.43 10.59
C ALA A 44 -4.14 -11.37 10.20
N ARG A 45 -3.84 -11.07 8.93
CA ARG A 45 -2.46 -10.89 8.45
C ARG A 45 -1.79 -9.74 9.20
N ASN A 46 -2.44 -8.58 9.29
CA ASN A 46 -1.88 -7.40 9.96
C ASN A 46 -1.72 -7.58 11.47
N ALA A 47 -2.56 -8.37 12.12
CA ALA A 47 -2.43 -8.67 13.55
C ALA A 47 -1.15 -9.47 13.87
N ALA A 48 -0.60 -10.18 12.89
CA ALA A 48 0.67 -10.91 13.02
C ALA A 48 1.90 -10.07 12.61
N LEU A 49 1.71 -8.85 12.11
CA LEU A 49 2.81 -7.99 11.67
C LEU A 49 3.28 -7.10 12.82
N VAL A 50 4.57 -7.16 13.13
CA VAL A 50 5.24 -6.22 14.02
C VAL A 50 5.89 -5.12 13.17
N ALA A 51 5.59 -3.86 13.47
CA ALA A 51 6.27 -2.74 12.83
C ALA A 51 7.68 -2.60 13.40
N VAL A 52 8.69 -2.63 12.52
CA VAL A 52 10.10 -2.50 12.90
C VAL A 52 10.71 -1.32 12.16
N THR A 53 11.42 -0.47 12.89
CA THR A 53 12.24 0.61 12.33
C THR A 53 13.68 0.14 12.23
N VAL A 54 14.26 0.20 11.03
CA VAL A 54 15.65 -0.22 10.79
C VAL A 54 16.43 0.97 10.22
N TYR A 55 17.62 1.22 10.78
CA TYR A 55 18.53 2.25 10.28
C TYR A 55 19.60 1.60 9.39
N LEU A 56 19.74 2.13 8.18
CA LEU A 56 20.67 1.64 7.17
C LEU A 56 21.53 2.79 6.65
N SER A 57 22.73 2.49 6.18
CA SER A 57 23.53 3.47 5.45
C SER A 57 22.86 3.81 4.11
N PRO A 58 23.15 4.99 3.52
CA PRO A 58 22.63 5.34 2.19
C PRO A 58 22.97 4.27 1.13
N GLN A 59 24.23 3.81 1.12
CA GLN A 59 24.70 2.79 0.20
C GLN A 59 23.94 1.46 0.32
N ALA A 60 23.64 1.02 1.55
CA ALA A 60 22.85 -0.19 1.78
C ALA A 60 21.40 0.00 1.31
N THR A 61 20.84 1.19 1.53
CA THR A 61 19.48 1.53 1.07
C THR A 61 19.37 1.51 -0.45
N ASP A 62 20.37 2.04 -1.16
CA ASP A 62 20.42 2.05 -2.62
C ASP A 62 20.49 0.62 -3.16
N ARG A 63 21.38 -0.22 -2.61
CA ARG A 63 21.49 -1.64 -3.01
C ARG A 63 20.21 -2.44 -2.76
N LEU A 64 19.53 -2.21 -1.64
CA LEU A 64 18.23 -2.85 -1.38
C LEU A 64 17.17 -2.40 -2.39
N THR A 65 17.18 -1.12 -2.76
CA THR A 65 16.26 -0.57 -3.77
C THR A 65 16.51 -1.20 -5.13
N GLU A 66 17.76 -1.27 -5.58
CA GLU A 66 18.14 -1.93 -6.83
C GLU A 66 17.77 -3.42 -6.84
N LEU A 67 17.96 -4.11 -5.72
CA LEU A 67 17.57 -5.51 -5.59
C LEU A 67 16.04 -5.67 -5.66
N GLY A 68 15.30 -4.79 -5.00
CA GLY A 68 13.84 -4.74 -5.06
C GLY A 68 13.33 -4.56 -6.49
N ILE A 69 13.90 -3.60 -7.24
CA ILE A 69 13.55 -3.37 -8.65
C ILE A 69 13.77 -4.64 -9.49
N ARG A 70 14.96 -5.26 -9.38
CA ARG A 70 15.31 -6.48 -10.13
C ARG A 70 14.40 -7.67 -9.81
N ARG A 71 13.86 -7.72 -8.59
CA ARG A 71 13.02 -8.82 -8.11
C ARG A 71 11.52 -8.48 -8.08
N GLN A 72 11.13 -7.29 -8.57
CA GLN A 72 9.76 -6.78 -8.48
C GLN A 72 9.19 -6.85 -7.06
N ALA A 73 10.02 -6.52 -6.07
CA ALA A 73 9.71 -6.59 -4.65
C ALA A 73 9.95 -5.24 -3.97
N THR A 74 9.23 -4.98 -2.88
CA THR A 74 9.44 -3.81 -2.04
C THR A 74 10.70 -3.96 -1.19
N ARG A 75 11.27 -2.84 -0.73
CA ARG A 75 12.43 -2.85 0.19
C ARG A 75 12.17 -3.68 1.45
N ALA A 76 10.96 -3.62 2.00
CA ALA A 76 10.58 -4.37 3.19
C ALA A 76 10.56 -5.89 2.93
N GLU A 77 10.00 -6.32 1.80
CA GLU A 77 9.98 -7.74 1.41
C GLU A 77 11.40 -8.28 1.16
N VAL A 78 12.26 -7.48 0.52
CA VAL A 78 13.67 -7.86 0.33
C VAL A 78 14.37 -8.00 1.68
N LEU A 79 14.18 -7.05 2.59
CA LEU A 79 14.79 -7.09 3.91
C LEU A 79 14.31 -8.29 4.74
N GLU A 80 13.00 -8.57 4.73
CA GLU A 80 12.41 -9.75 5.38
C GLU A 80 13.04 -11.05 4.85
N LYS A 81 13.20 -11.19 3.54
CA LYS A 81 13.85 -12.37 2.94
C LYS A 81 15.32 -12.49 3.34
N LEU A 82 16.06 -11.38 3.41
CA LEU A 82 17.46 -11.40 3.85
C LEU A 82 17.58 -11.79 5.31
N ILE A 83 16.70 -11.29 6.19
CA ILE A 83 16.65 -11.67 7.60
C ILE A 83 16.41 -13.17 7.73
N LEU A 84 15.40 -13.71 7.04
CA LEU A 84 15.10 -15.15 7.08
C LEU A 84 16.23 -16.03 6.54
N GLN A 85 17.00 -15.56 5.54
CA GLN A 85 18.15 -16.29 5.03
C GLN A 85 19.36 -16.25 5.97
N ALA A 86 19.53 -15.13 6.66
CA ALA A 86 20.61 -14.90 7.61
C ALA A 86 20.34 -15.52 8.99
N ASP A 87 19.07 -15.80 9.31
CA ASP A 87 18.66 -16.39 10.58
C ASP A 87 19.15 -17.86 10.68
N PRO A 88 20.14 -18.15 11.55
CA PRO A 88 20.60 -19.51 11.75
C PRO A 88 19.56 -20.37 12.49
N PHE A 89 18.64 -19.76 13.25
CA PHE A 89 17.59 -20.46 13.99
C PHE A 89 16.38 -20.83 13.12
N ALA A 90 16.23 -20.23 11.94
CA ALA A 90 15.16 -20.55 11.01
C ALA A 90 15.38 -21.90 10.27
N ARG A 91 16.51 -22.58 10.48
CA ARG A 91 16.87 -23.86 9.84
C ARG A 91 16.65 -25.09 10.74
N GLU A 92 16.27 -24.89 12.00
CA GLU A 92 15.88 -25.94 12.95
C GLU A 92 14.35 -26.12 12.97
#